data_AF-A0A921T640-F1
#
_entry.id   AF-A0A921T640-F1
#
_cell.length_a   1.000
_cell.length_b   1.000
_cell.length_c   1.000
_cell.angle_alpha   90.00
_cell.angle_beta   90.00
_cell.angle_gamma   90.00
#
_symmetry.space_group_name_H-M   'P 1'
#
loop_
_entity.id
_entity.type
_entity.pdbx_description
1 polymer ?
#
loop_
_entity_poly.entity_id
_entity_poly.type
_entity_poly.pdbx_seq_one_letter_code
_entity_poly.pdbx_strand_id
1 'polypeptide(L)'
;MACEICLGLSEQFTESYKLTWLDFGLQITCVPNAEISPQEQGLYRFFFESGLVWKVDHVDAYGDYWLCVQHGEHSYETLAPVAGSFTKVPCDPPYPVATHPPVRATTP
;
A
#
# COMPACT_ATOMS: atom_id res chain seq x y z
N MET A 1 4.02 2.38 19.83
CA MET A 1 2.85 3.10 20.39
C MET A 1 2.60 4.31 19.49
N ALA A 2 1.37 4.54 19.07
CA ALA A 2 0.98 5.70 18.24
C ALA A 2 1.26 7.02 18.99
N CYS A 3 1.80 8.04 18.31
CA CYS A 3 1.97 9.36 18.94
C CYS A 3 0.65 10.14 18.99
N GLU A 4 0.55 11.14 19.88
CA GLU A 4 -0.67 11.95 20.09
C GLU A 4 -1.20 12.60 18.80
N ILE A 5 -0.31 13.04 17.91
CA ILE A 5 -0.67 13.63 16.62
C ILE A 5 -1.40 12.61 15.74
N CYS A 6 -0.92 11.37 15.68
CA CYS A 6 -1.53 10.33 14.87
C CYS A 6 -2.84 9.81 15.49
N LEU A 7 -2.99 9.90 16.82
CA LEU A 7 -4.27 9.64 17.48
C LEU A 7 -5.30 10.71 17.09
N GLY A 8 -4.96 12.00 17.14
CA GLY A 8 -5.86 13.07 16.70
C GLY A 8 -6.22 13.02 15.20
N LEU A 9 -5.28 12.63 14.34
CA LEU A 9 -5.56 12.40 12.91
C LEU A 9 -6.55 11.24 12.70
N SER A 10 -6.48 10.20 13.53
CA SER A 10 -7.37 9.04 13.42
C SER A 10 -8.85 9.40 13.65
N GLU A 11 -9.14 10.44 14.44
CA GLU A 11 -10.49 10.92 14.71
C GLU A 11 -11.13 11.62 13.50
N GLN A 12 -10.32 12.05 12.52
CA GLN A 12 -10.80 12.71 11.30
C GLN A 12 -11.17 11.73 10.18
N PHE A 13 -10.81 10.45 10.31
CA PHE A 13 -11.23 9.42 9.35
C PHE A 13 -12.70 9.06 9.61
N THR A 14 -13.55 9.32 8.63
CA THR A 14 -15.00 9.05 8.66
C THR A 14 -15.27 7.54 8.57
N GLU A 15 -16.53 7.09 8.75
CA GLU A 15 -16.92 5.66 8.67
C GLU A 15 -16.41 4.91 7.41
N SER A 16 -16.03 5.63 6.34
CA SER A 16 -15.50 5.06 5.10
C SER A 16 -14.04 4.62 5.16
N TYR A 17 -13.27 5.03 6.17
CA TYR A 17 -11.85 4.72 6.32
C TYR A 17 -11.47 4.57 7.80
N LYS A 18 -10.48 3.72 8.08
CA LYS A 18 -9.88 3.54 9.40
C LYS A 18 -8.37 3.73 9.31
N LEU A 19 -7.77 4.34 10.34
CA LEU A 19 -6.32 4.37 10.48
C LEU A 19 -5.81 3.05 11.07
N THR A 20 -4.92 2.37 10.33
CA THR A 20 -4.25 1.14 10.78
C THR A 20 -2.75 1.37 10.86
N TRP A 21 -2.11 0.83 11.89
CA TRP A 21 -0.66 0.94 12.07
C TRP A 21 0.02 -0.29 11.46
N LEU A 22 0.82 -0.08 10.43
CA LEU A 22 1.62 -1.15 9.82
C LEU A 22 3.04 -1.09 10.38
N ASP A 23 3.54 -2.26 10.76
CA ASP A 23 4.90 -2.52 11.24
C ASP A 23 5.76 -3.22 10.18
N PHE A 24 5.37 -3.09 8.90
CA PHE A 24 6.13 -3.57 7.76
C PHE A 24 6.02 -2.63 6.55
N GLY A 25 7.02 -2.66 5.69
CA GLY A 25 6.94 -2.18 4.32
C GLY A 25 6.96 -3.33 3.31
N LEU A 26 6.83 -3.01 2.03
CA LEU A 26 6.87 -3.97 0.94
C LEU A 26 8.17 -3.81 0.15
N GLN A 27 8.84 -4.92 -0.10
CA GLN A 27 9.91 -4.99 -1.10
C GLN A 27 9.40 -5.82 -2.28
N ILE A 28 9.40 -5.23 -3.47
CA ILE A 28 9.07 -5.96 -4.70
C ILE A 28 10.27 -6.85 -5.05
N THR A 29 10.03 -8.16 -5.17
CA THR A 29 11.08 -9.18 -5.35
C THR A 29 11.05 -9.82 -6.72
N CYS A 30 10.01 -9.60 -7.52
CA CYS A 30 10.00 -9.98 -8.93
C CYS A 30 9.01 -9.14 -9.75
N VAL A 31 9.20 -9.15 -11.07
CA VAL A 31 8.26 -8.56 -12.04
C VAL A 31 7.38 -9.69 -12.58
N PRO A 32 6.05 -9.65 -12.42
CA PRO A 32 5.16 -10.67 -12.96
C PRO A 32 5.24 -10.74 -14.49
N ASN A 33 5.21 -11.96 -15.03
CA ASN A 33 5.13 -12.22 -16.48
C ASN A 33 3.67 -12.28 -17.01
N ALA A 34 2.69 -12.04 -16.14
CA ALA A 34 1.27 -12.08 -16.50
C ALA A 34 0.88 -10.92 -17.44
N GLU A 35 -0.34 -10.96 -17.98
CA GLU A 35 -0.96 -9.86 -18.74
C GLU A 35 -1.22 -8.65 -17.81
N ILE A 36 -0.17 -7.94 -17.45
CA ILE A 36 -0.23 -6.63 -16.81
C ILE A 36 -0.02 -5.54 -17.86
N SER A 37 -0.61 -4.37 -17.65
CA SER A 37 -0.47 -3.27 -18.60
C SER A 37 1.00 -2.81 -18.71
N PRO A 38 1.43 -2.21 -19.84
CA PRO A 38 2.78 -1.67 -19.96
C PRO A 38 3.14 -0.66 -18.87
N GLN A 39 2.15 0.10 -18.40
CA GLN A 39 2.31 1.06 -17.30
C GLN A 39 2.61 0.33 -15.98
N GLU A 40 1.79 -0.65 -15.61
CA GLU A 40 2.03 -1.48 -14.41
C GLU A 40 3.38 -2.20 -14.50
N GLN A 41 3.75 -2.69 -15.68
CA GLN A 41 5.06 -3.31 -15.89
C GLN A 41 6.21 -2.33 -15.62
N GLY A 42 6.05 -1.07 -16.01
CA GLY A 42 7.00 0.01 -15.69
C GLY A 42 7.14 0.23 -14.19
N LEU A 43 6.01 0.31 -13.46
CA LEU A 43 6.00 0.46 -12.00
C LEU A 43 6.65 -0.74 -11.30
N TYR A 44 6.30 -1.97 -11.71
CA TYR A 44 6.93 -3.17 -11.16
C TYR A 44 8.44 -3.16 -11.34
N ARG A 45 8.94 -2.81 -12.55
CA ARG A 45 10.37 -2.70 -12.79
C ARG A 45 11.00 -1.63 -11.93
N PHE A 46 10.40 -0.46 -11.83
CA PHE A 46 10.89 0.62 -10.96
C PHE A 46 11.06 0.15 -9.51
N PHE A 47 10.01 -0.42 -8.91
CA PHE A 47 10.08 -0.89 -7.53
C PHE A 47 11.05 -2.05 -7.36
N PHE A 48 11.04 -3.03 -8.27
CA PHE A 48 11.94 -4.18 -8.25
C PHE A 48 13.40 -3.77 -8.36
N GLU A 49 13.73 -2.95 -9.35
CA GLU A 49 15.10 -2.47 -9.62
C GLU A 49 15.61 -1.53 -8.53
N SER A 50 14.72 -0.81 -7.83
CA SER A 50 15.11 0.01 -6.67
C SER A 50 15.75 -0.83 -5.56
N GLY A 51 15.31 -2.09 -5.39
CA GLY A 51 15.71 -2.94 -4.27
C GLY A 51 15.29 -2.42 -2.90
N LEU A 52 14.49 -1.36 -2.82
CA LEU A 52 14.11 -0.68 -1.58
C LEU A 52 12.85 -1.30 -0.94
N VAL A 53 12.67 -1.01 0.34
CA VAL A 53 11.43 -1.28 1.08
C VAL A 53 10.57 -0.02 1.04
N TRP A 54 9.37 -0.16 0.50
CA TRP A 54 8.41 0.92 0.35
C TRP A 54 7.32 0.85 1.42
N LYS A 55 6.90 2.03 1.90
CA LYS A 55 5.73 2.11 2.78
C LYS A 55 4.47 1.85 1.95
N VAL A 56 3.51 1.19 2.56
CA VAL A 56 2.17 1.03 1.98
C VAL A 56 1.45 2.37 2.10
N ASP A 57 1.01 2.91 0.97
CA ASP A 57 0.27 4.17 0.92
C ASP A 57 -1.20 3.96 1.34
N HIS A 58 -1.76 2.81 0.97
CA HIS A 58 -3.17 2.50 1.18
C HIS A 58 -3.44 1.00 1.26
N VAL A 59 -4.43 0.59 2.07
CA VAL A 59 -5.00 -0.76 2.02
C VAL A 59 -6.47 -0.68 1.63
N ASP A 60 -6.83 -1.35 0.55
CA ASP A 60 -8.17 -1.27 0.01
C ASP A 60 -9.19 -2.13 0.76
N ALA A 61 -10.43 -2.13 0.27
CA ALA A 61 -11.53 -2.83 0.92
C ALA A 61 -11.47 -4.37 0.77
N TYR A 62 -10.56 -4.88 -0.07
CA TYR A 62 -10.25 -6.30 -0.24
C TYR A 62 -9.04 -6.73 0.60
N GLY A 63 -8.32 -5.77 1.19
CA GLY A 63 -7.12 -6.00 1.98
C GLY A 63 -5.84 -5.97 1.15
N ASP A 64 -5.92 -5.56 -0.11
CA ASP A 64 -4.77 -5.44 -0.99
C ASP A 64 -3.98 -4.17 -0.66
N TYR A 65 -2.65 -4.29 -0.76
CA TYR A 65 -1.74 -3.19 -0.48
C TYR A 65 -1.50 -2.38 -1.74
N TRP A 66 -1.48 -1.06 -1.61
CA TRP A 66 -1.22 -0.14 -2.70
C TRP A 66 0.03 0.67 -2.44
N LEU A 67 0.89 0.74 -3.46
CA LEU A 67 2.04 1.64 -3.54
C LEU A 67 1.70 2.78 -4.51
N CYS A 68 2.19 3.98 -4.21
CA CYS A 68 1.99 5.17 -5.03
C CYS A 68 3.34 5.79 -5.39
N VAL A 69 3.52 6.15 -6.67
CA VAL A 69 4.65 6.94 -7.12
C VAL A 69 4.16 8.26 -7.70
N GLN A 70 4.74 9.35 -7.23
CA GLN A 70 4.45 10.69 -7.74
C GLN A 70 5.46 11.05 -8.83
N HIS A 71 4.99 11.24 -10.06
CA HIS A 71 5.80 11.65 -11.21
C HIS A 71 5.48 13.12 -11.58
N GLY A 72 5.80 14.04 -10.69
CA GLY A 72 5.54 15.49 -10.84
C GLY A 72 4.49 16.02 -9.88
N GLU A 73 4.22 17.32 -9.91
CA GLU A 73 3.46 18.01 -8.84
C GLU A 73 2.04 17.45 -8.64
N HIS A 74 1.39 16.96 -9.70
CA HIS A 74 0.01 16.49 -9.67
C HIS A 74 -0.23 15.14 -10.36
N SER A 75 0.83 14.38 -10.68
CA SER A 75 0.71 13.10 -11.36
C SER A 75 1.11 11.97 -10.42
N TYR A 76 0.20 11.04 -10.21
CA TYR A 76 0.39 9.88 -9.34
C TYR A 76 0.05 8.62 -10.12
N GLU A 77 0.87 7.59 -9.93
CA GLU A 77 0.65 6.26 -10.47
C GLU A 77 0.64 5.27 -9.32
N THR A 78 -0.29 4.33 -9.35
CA THR A 78 -0.46 3.38 -8.26
C THR A 78 -0.24 1.95 -8.75
N LEU A 79 0.27 1.12 -7.85
CA LEU A 79 0.48 -0.30 -8.08
C LEU A 79 -0.12 -1.08 -6.90
N ALA A 80 -1.00 -2.03 -7.20
CA ALA A 80 -1.39 -3.08 -6.27
C ALA A 80 -0.49 -4.31 -6.53
N PRO A 81 0.53 -4.58 -5.70
CA PRO A 81 1.43 -5.70 -5.94
C PRO A 81 0.67 -7.03 -5.81
N VAL A 82 0.82 -7.90 -6.81
CA VAL A 82 0.18 -9.21 -6.81
C VAL A 82 0.85 -10.11 -5.78
N ALA A 83 0.08 -11.00 -5.14
CA ALA A 83 0.63 -11.95 -4.20
C ALA A 83 1.79 -12.76 -4.82
N GLY A 84 2.89 -12.88 -4.07
CA GLY A 84 4.12 -13.54 -4.54
C GLY A 84 5.09 -12.65 -5.32
N SER A 85 4.69 -11.44 -5.71
CA SER A 85 5.60 -10.45 -6.33
C SER A 85 6.41 -9.63 -5.32
N PHE A 86 6.07 -9.74 -4.04
CA PHE A 86 6.65 -8.93 -2.97
C PHE A 86 6.84 -9.73 -1.70
N THR A 87 7.68 -9.20 -0.81
CA THR A 87 7.82 -9.65 0.57
C THR A 87 7.51 -8.50 1.53
N LYS A 88 7.02 -8.86 2.72
CA LYS A 88 6.85 -7.90 3.82
C LYS A 88 8.14 -7.84 4.61
N VAL A 89 8.70 -6.65 4.74
CA VAL A 89 9.92 -6.42 5.52
C VAL A 89 9.52 -5.66 6.78
N PRO A 90 9.78 -6.21 7.99
CA PRO A 90 9.47 -5.54 9.24
C PRO A 90 10.08 -4.12 9.30
N CYS A 91 9.34 -3.18 9.86
CA CYS A 91 9.80 -1.81 10.09
C CYS A 91 9.47 -1.34 11.51
N ASP A 92 10.40 -0.61 12.10
CA ASP A 92 10.25 0.05 13.40
C ASP A 92 10.75 1.50 13.25
N PRO A 93 9.94 2.52 13.56
CA PRO A 93 8.60 2.45 14.15
C PRO A 93 7.49 2.05 13.17
N PRO A 94 6.38 1.46 13.65
CA PRO A 94 5.15 1.33 12.87
C PRO A 94 4.63 2.69 12.41
N TYR A 95 3.97 2.71 11.25
CA TYR A 95 3.43 3.93 10.65
C TYR A 95 1.93 3.81 10.34
N PRO A 96 1.19 4.92 10.37
CA PRO A 96 -0.25 4.91 10.12
C PRO A 96 -0.54 4.84 8.62
N VAL A 97 -1.55 4.05 8.24
CA VAL A 97 -2.02 3.85 6.87
C VAL A 97 -3.54 3.90 6.85
N ALA A 98 -4.12 4.55 5.83
CA ALA A 98 -5.55 4.58 5.62
C ALA A 98 -6.04 3.24 5.05
N THR A 99 -7.00 2.64 5.74
CA THR A 99 -7.56 1.32 5.40
C THR A 99 -9.06 1.44 5.18
N HIS A 100 -9.57 0.86 4.10
CA HIS A 100 -11.01 0.76 3.92
C HIS A 100 -11.60 -0.32 4.84
N PRO A 101 -12.81 -0.12 5.39
CA PRO A 101 -13.53 -1.20 6.04
C PRO A 101 -13.74 -2.33 5.03
N PRO A 102 -13.53 -3.60 5.42
CA PRO A 102 -13.66 -4.72 4.52
C PRO A 102 -15.08 -4.77 3.95
N VAL A 103 -15.21 -4.96 2.64
CA VAL A 103 -16.53 -5.24 2.05
C VAL A 103 -17.02 -6.53 2.69
N ARG A 104 -18.08 -6.46 3.51
CA ARG A 104 -18.77 -7.68 3.95
C ARG A 104 -19.20 -8.39 2.69
N ALA A 105 -18.66 -9.59 2.44
CA ALA A 105 -19.14 -10.44 1.38
C ALA A 105 -20.65 -10.66 1.62
N THR A 106 -21.49 -10.00 0.82
CA THR A 106 -22.90 -10.35 0.71
C THR A 106 -22.92 -11.74 0.09
N THR A 107 -23.01 -12.74 0.96
CA THR A 107 -23.25 -14.11 0.52
C THR A 107 -24.65 -14.13 -0.10
N PRO A 108 -24.82 -14.60 -1.35
CA PRO A 108 -26.14 -14.74 -1.96
C PRO A 108 -27.02 -15.76 -1.23
#